data_AF-A0A397TM80-F1
#
_entry.id   AF-A0A397TM80-F1
#
_cell.length_a   1.000
_cell.length_b   1.000
_cell.length_c   1.000
_cell.angle_alpha   90.00
_cell.angle_beta   90.00
_cell.angle_gamma   90.00
#
_symmetry.space_group_name_H-M   'P 1'
#
loop_
_entity.id
_entity.type
_entity.pdbx_description
1 polymer ?
#
loop_
_entity_poly.entity_id
_entity_poly.type
_entity_poly.pdbx_seq_one_letter_code
_entity_poly.pdbx_strand_id
1 'polypeptide(L)'
;MFMLIFMPLFRTNWLLSRQALAECRKIDRQYVTEEELMRVNIWFAQIITDLGRSLQVRQVIVATAITYFKRFYTKNSFRNTEPNLVAATCMYLACKIEESPQHIKAVITDMKTIMQEKGEPFSYDNPKVAEMEFYLLEELNFNMIVYHPYRSLMTLAQDLGTKNEDVHWAWYVINDSYRTDMCLLYPPHVIAAAALYLQIALKGGAQYGDYSLTSMNTANNSSVAGVTTRGAKRGAAAAASNNNNNNNNINTSVNETPKVKDIRLWFAQLNVDLEQIIDIVQEIISLYKLWSEEDKQNEKIRDILNKLLK
;
A
#
# COMPACT_ATOMS: atom_id res chain seq x y z
N MET A 1 -8.43 -23.43 10.05
CA MET A 1 -9.91 -23.49 10.12
C MET A 1 -10.55 -22.45 11.06
N PHE A 2 -9.86 -21.35 11.41
CA PHE A 2 -10.47 -20.23 12.18
C PHE A 2 -10.61 -18.93 11.36
N MET A 3 -10.03 -18.88 10.16
CA MET A 3 -10.05 -17.70 9.30
C MET A 3 -11.32 -17.58 8.44
N LEU A 4 -12.09 -18.67 8.30
CA LEU A 4 -13.28 -18.73 7.45
C LEU A 4 -14.57 -18.27 8.14
N ILE A 5 -14.61 -18.21 9.48
CA ILE A 5 -15.84 -17.91 10.22
C ILE A 5 -16.04 -16.39 10.40
N PHE A 6 -14.99 -15.58 10.34
CA PHE A 6 -15.07 -14.11 10.43
C PHE A 6 -15.07 -13.37 9.07
N MET A 7 -14.78 -14.05 7.96
CA MET A 7 -14.86 -13.46 6.62
C MET A 7 -16.26 -12.98 6.15
N PRO A 8 -17.43 -13.51 6.60
CA PRO A 8 -18.71 -13.11 6.02
C PRO A 8 -19.24 -11.74 6.50
N LEU A 9 -18.75 -11.21 7.63
CA LEU A 9 -19.17 -9.89 8.15
C LEU A 9 -18.50 -8.72 7.42
N PHE A 10 -17.23 -8.86 7.03
CA PHE A 10 -16.55 -7.82 6.24
C PHE A 10 -17.04 -7.77 4.80
N ARG A 11 -17.40 -8.92 4.22
CA ARG A 11 -17.80 -9.04 2.81
C ARG A 11 -19.15 -8.38 2.48
N THR A 12 -19.99 -8.11 3.48
CA THR A 12 -21.40 -7.74 3.24
C THR A 12 -21.73 -6.27 3.51
N ASN A 13 -20.98 -5.56 4.36
CA ASN A 13 -21.42 -4.24 4.85
C ASN A 13 -20.58 -3.03 4.39
N TRP A 14 -19.32 -3.23 3.97
CA TRP A 14 -18.40 -2.10 3.68
C TRP A 14 -17.58 -2.22 2.40
N LEU A 15 -17.79 -3.29 1.62
CA LEU A 15 -17.28 -3.36 0.25
C LEU A 15 -18.33 -2.76 -0.68
N LEU A 16 -18.00 -1.60 -1.24
CA LEU A 16 -18.89 -0.83 -2.11
C LEU A 16 -18.57 -1.13 -3.56
N SER A 17 -19.61 -1.16 -4.41
CA SER A 17 -19.38 -1.13 -5.86
C SER A 17 -18.93 0.28 -6.27
N ARG A 18 -18.17 0.39 -7.37
CA ARG A 18 -17.77 1.70 -7.91
C ARG A 18 -18.99 2.60 -8.21
N GLN A 19 -20.11 2.01 -8.62
CA GLN A 19 -21.37 2.71 -8.85
C GLN A 19 -21.97 3.26 -7.54
N ALA A 20 -22.06 2.43 -6.50
CA ALA A 20 -22.58 2.86 -5.19
C ALA A 20 -21.71 3.99 -4.61
N LEU A 21 -20.39 3.89 -4.72
CA LEU A 21 -19.48 4.95 -4.28
C LEU A 21 -19.68 6.26 -5.08
N ALA A 22 -19.92 6.17 -6.39
CA ALA A 22 -20.21 7.33 -7.23
C ALA A 22 -21.56 7.98 -6.87
N GLU A 23 -22.56 7.18 -6.49
CA GLU A 23 -23.86 7.67 -6.01
C GLU A 23 -23.73 8.41 -4.67
N CYS A 24 -22.99 7.84 -3.70
CA CYS A 24 -22.69 8.49 -2.43
C CYS A 24 -22.06 9.87 -2.62
N ARG A 25 -21.13 9.97 -3.58
CA ARG A 25 -20.40 11.21 -3.88
C ARG A 25 -21.16 12.20 -4.76
N LYS A 26 -22.37 11.87 -5.20
CA LYS A 26 -23.15 12.72 -6.13
C LYS A 26 -23.44 14.10 -5.55
N ILE A 27 -23.57 14.22 -4.23
CA ILE A 27 -23.79 15.49 -3.53
C ILE A 27 -22.53 16.35 -3.63
N ASP A 28 -21.38 15.82 -3.24
CA ASP A 28 -20.10 16.56 -3.27
C ASP A 28 -19.66 16.89 -4.71
N ARG A 29 -20.02 16.02 -5.68
CA ARG A 29 -19.76 16.22 -7.12
C ARG A 29 -20.44 17.47 -7.70
N GLN A 30 -21.46 18.01 -7.04
CA GLN A 30 -22.11 19.25 -7.49
C GLN A 30 -21.18 20.47 -7.33
N TYR A 31 -20.23 20.39 -6.39
CA TYR A 31 -19.37 21.51 -6.03
C TYR A 31 -17.93 21.32 -6.51
N VAL A 32 -17.48 20.06 -6.58
CA VAL A 32 -16.08 19.70 -6.80
C VAL A 32 -15.97 18.61 -7.86
N THR A 33 -14.94 18.71 -8.70
CA THR A 33 -14.65 17.68 -9.70
C THR A 33 -14.11 16.40 -9.07
N GLU A 34 -14.19 15.28 -9.79
CA GLU A 34 -13.73 13.97 -9.30
C GLU A 34 -12.22 13.97 -8.96
N GLU A 35 -11.42 14.64 -9.78
CA GLU A 35 -9.99 14.80 -9.56
C GLU A 35 -9.66 15.67 -8.34
N GLU A 36 -10.42 16.74 -8.11
CA GLU A 36 -10.28 17.57 -6.92
C GLU A 36 -10.68 16.79 -5.65
N LEU A 37 -11.72 15.94 -5.70
CA LEU A 37 -12.09 15.08 -4.58
C LEU A 37 -11.01 14.03 -4.27
N MET A 38 -10.35 13.48 -5.30
CA MET A 38 -9.18 12.62 -5.10
C MET A 38 -8.04 13.36 -4.40
N ARG A 39 -7.76 14.62 -4.79
CA ARG A 39 -6.76 15.47 -4.10
C ARG A 39 -7.13 15.70 -2.63
N VAL A 40 -8.40 15.96 -2.32
CA VAL A 40 -8.89 16.10 -0.94
C VAL A 40 -8.65 14.82 -0.14
N ASN A 41 -8.93 13.65 -0.71
CA ASN A 41 -8.68 12.36 -0.07
C ASN A 41 -7.17 12.14 0.20
N ILE A 42 -6.31 12.49 -0.75
CA ILE A 42 -4.85 12.41 -0.59
C ILE A 42 -4.38 13.33 0.55
N TRP A 43 -4.89 14.56 0.59
CA TRP A 43 -4.57 15.54 1.62
C TRP A 43 -4.93 15.05 3.02
N PHE A 44 -6.16 14.55 3.23
CA PHE A 44 -6.56 14.03 4.54
C PHE A 44 -5.85 12.72 4.91
N ALA A 45 -5.57 11.84 3.95
CA ALA A 45 -4.75 10.66 4.20
C ALA A 45 -3.34 11.06 4.67
N GLN A 46 -2.76 12.12 4.11
CA GLN A 46 -1.48 12.68 4.53
C GLN A 46 -1.54 13.23 5.96
N ILE A 47 -2.57 14.03 6.28
CA ILE A 47 -2.78 14.57 7.64
C ILE A 47 -2.87 13.45 8.68
N ILE A 48 -3.68 12.41 8.41
CA ILE A 48 -3.84 11.27 9.34
C ILE A 48 -2.51 10.51 9.47
N THR A 49 -1.73 10.40 8.39
CA THR A 49 -0.42 9.76 8.41
C THR A 49 0.59 10.55 9.24
N ASP A 50 0.63 11.88 9.09
CA ASP A 50 1.51 12.75 9.85
C ASP A 50 1.14 12.76 11.34
N LEU A 51 -0.16 12.74 11.66
CA LEU A 51 -0.66 12.58 13.03
C LEU A 51 -0.22 11.24 13.63
N GLY A 52 -0.27 10.16 12.84
CA GLY A 52 0.19 8.85 13.26
C GLY A 52 1.68 8.81 13.56
N ARG A 53 2.48 9.54 12.76
CA ARG A 53 3.92 9.68 12.97
C ARG A 53 4.23 10.49 14.23
N SER A 54 3.51 11.60 14.45
CA SER A 54 3.66 12.46 15.64
C SER A 54 3.36 11.70 16.94
N LEU A 55 2.24 10.96 16.95
CA LEU A 55 1.83 10.12 18.09
C LEU A 55 2.65 8.83 18.24
N GLN A 56 3.59 8.55 17.33
CA GLN A 56 4.43 7.35 17.29
C GLN A 56 3.64 6.03 17.33
N VAL A 57 2.49 5.99 16.65
CA VAL A 57 1.63 4.80 16.59
C VAL A 57 2.01 3.86 15.45
N ARG A 58 1.58 2.60 15.55
CA ARG A 58 1.83 1.57 14.53
C ARG A 58 1.07 1.90 13.24
N GLN A 59 1.63 1.53 12.09
CA GLN A 59 1.03 1.77 10.77
C GLN A 59 -0.40 1.21 10.63
N VAL A 60 -0.70 0.08 11.27
CA VAL A 60 -2.04 -0.52 11.27
C VAL A 60 -3.10 0.43 11.83
N ILE A 61 -2.75 1.21 12.86
CA ILE A 61 -3.62 2.20 13.49
C ILE A 61 -3.91 3.34 12.51
N VAL A 62 -2.88 3.81 11.82
CA VAL A 62 -3.00 4.85 10.77
C VAL A 62 -3.90 4.36 9.64
N ALA A 63 -3.69 3.15 9.15
CA ALA A 63 -4.51 2.53 8.11
C ALA A 63 -5.98 2.38 8.56
N THR A 64 -6.22 2.02 9.82
CA THR A 64 -7.56 1.94 10.42
C THR A 64 -8.22 3.32 10.43
N ALA A 65 -7.50 4.34 10.90
CA ALA A 65 -7.99 5.72 10.96
C ALA A 65 -8.37 6.27 9.57
N ILE A 66 -7.53 6.03 8.55
CA ILE A 66 -7.84 6.42 7.16
C ILE A 66 -9.08 5.68 6.65
N THR A 67 -9.22 4.39 6.99
CA THR A 67 -10.39 3.60 6.59
C THR A 67 -11.67 4.11 7.24
N TYR A 68 -11.64 4.49 8.52
CA TYR A 68 -12.78 5.12 9.20
C TYR A 68 -13.16 6.44 8.56
N PHE A 69 -12.19 7.29 8.28
CA PHE A 69 -12.41 8.56 7.60
C PHE A 69 -13.11 8.36 6.25
N LYS A 70 -12.61 7.43 5.43
CA LYS A 70 -13.22 7.11 4.14
C LYS A 70 -14.62 6.51 4.26
N ARG A 71 -14.84 5.61 5.23
CA ARG A 71 -16.17 5.04 5.50
C ARG A 71 -17.18 6.10 5.92
N PHE A 72 -16.76 7.05 6.77
CA PHE A 72 -17.61 8.14 7.22
C PHE A 72 -18.11 9.01 6.05
N TYR A 73 -17.22 9.37 5.13
CA TYR A 73 -17.56 10.16 3.93
C TYR A 73 -18.22 9.36 2.80
N THR A 74 -18.52 8.08 3.01
CA THR A 74 -19.44 7.36 2.10
C THR A 74 -20.91 7.63 2.44
N LYS A 75 -21.21 8.04 3.68
CA LYS A 75 -22.58 8.34 4.14
C LYS A 75 -22.81 9.82 4.38
N ASN A 76 -21.75 10.55 4.73
CA ASN A 76 -21.81 11.97 5.07
C ASN A 76 -21.15 12.81 3.97
N SER A 77 -21.69 13.99 3.72
CA SER A 77 -21.06 14.99 2.85
C SER A 77 -20.03 15.79 3.65
N PHE A 78 -18.93 16.14 2.99
CA PHE A 78 -17.89 16.98 3.59
C PHE A 78 -18.38 18.38 3.99
N ARG A 79 -19.49 18.87 3.43
CA ARG A 79 -20.04 20.19 3.76
C ARG A 79 -20.70 20.24 5.15
N ASN A 80 -21.29 19.12 5.58
CA ASN A 80 -22.08 19.07 6.80
C ASN A 80 -21.22 18.81 8.05
N THR A 81 -19.95 18.49 7.86
CA THR A 81 -19.05 18.00 8.91
C THR A 81 -17.68 18.62 8.77
N GLU A 82 -17.04 18.97 9.87
CA GLU A 82 -15.69 19.54 9.89
C GLU A 82 -14.62 18.46 9.67
N PRO A 83 -13.96 18.37 8.49
CA PRO A 83 -13.16 17.19 8.18
C PRO A 83 -11.89 17.06 9.01
N ASN A 84 -11.29 18.18 9.42
CA ASN A 84 -10.16 18.20 10.35
C ASN A 84 -10.54 17.55 11.70
N LEU A 85 -11.75 17.85 12.20
CA LEU A 85 -12.25 17.28 13.46
C LEU A 85 -12.53 15.78 13.31
N VAL A 86 -13.11 15.36 12.17
CA VAL A 86 -13.33 13.95 11.86
C VAL A 86 -12.01 13.18 11.77
N ALA A 87 -10.98 13.74 11.11
CA ALA A 87 -9.66 13.12 10.98
C ALA A 87 -9.00 12.86 12.35
N ALA A 88 -9.01 13.87 13.24
CA ALA A 88 -8.47 13.73 14.59
C ALA A 88 -9.25 12.67 15.41
N THR A 89 -10.58 12.67 15.29
CA THR A 89 -11.46 11.71 15.96
C THR A 89 -11.26 10.28 15.44
N CYS A 90 -11.06 10.11 14.12
CA CYS A 90 -10.76 8.81 13.52
C CYS A 90 -9.47 8.22 14.08
N MET A 91 -8.41 9.02 14.23
CA MET A 91 -7.16 8.58 14.85
C MET A 91 -7.36 8.21 16.32
N TYR A 92 -8.04 9.06 17.08
CA TYR A 92 -8.32 8.80 18.49
C TYR A 92 -9.11 7.50 18.70
N LEU A 93 -10.14 7.26 17.89
CA LEU A 93 -10.93 6.03 17.93
C LEU A 93 -10.09 4.82 17.50
N ALA A 94 -9.34 4.91 16.40
CA ALA A 94 -8.49 3.81 15.93
C ALA A 94 -7.46 3.36 16.98
N CYS A 95 -6.83 4.31 17.69
CA CYS A 95 -5.92 4.02 18.80
C CYS A 95 -6.58 3.18 19.90
N LYS A 96 -7.85 3.47 20.24
CA LYS A 96 -8.60 2.72 21.24
C LYS A 96 -8.93 1.29 20.80
N ILE A 97 -9.32 1.11 19.54
CA ILE A 97 -9.73 -0.20 19.01
C ILE A 97 -8.53 -1.13 18.77
N GLU A 98 -7.39 -0.59 18.37
CA GLU A 98 -6.16 -1.36 18.12
C GLU A 98 -5.29 -1.56 19.38
N GLU A 99 -5.91 -1.44 20.57
CA GLU A 99 -5.29 -1.69 21.87
C GLU A 99 -4.03 -0.84 22.14
N SER A 100 -4.01 0.40 21.63
CA SER A 100 -2.96 1.38 21.87
C SER A 100 -3.58 2.75 22.20
N PRO A 101 -4.32 2.86 23.32
CA PRO A 101 -5.09 4.05 23.63
C PRO A 101 -4.19 5.26 23.88
N GLN A 102 -4.48 6.35 23.19
CA GLN A 102 -3.82 7.65 23.38
C GLN A 102 -4.72 8.61 24.13
N HIS A 103 -4.13 9.48 24.94
CA HIS A 103 -4.91 10.49 25.66
C HIS A 103 -5.47 11.54 24.68
N ILE A 104 -6.75 11.90 24.82
CA ILE A 104 -7.45 12.81 23.90
C ILE A 104 -6.73 14.16 23.72
N LYS A 105 -6.14 14.71 24.80
CA LYS A 105 -5.35 15.95 24.74
C LYS A 105 -4.10 15.82 23.86
N ALA A 106 -3.46 14.64 23.84
CA ALA A 106 -2.27 14.42 23.02
C ALA A 106 -2.65 14.49 21.54
N VAL A 107 -3.71 13.78 21.14
CA VAL A 107 -4.23 13.80 19.76
C VAL A 107 -4.58 15.22 19.31
N ILE A 108 -5.27 15.99 20.16
CA ILE A 108 -5.62 17.39 19.86
C ILE A 108 -4.39 18.28 19.76
N THR A 109 -3.39 18.09 20.62
CA THR A 109 -2.17 18.92 20.62
C THR A 109 -1.34 18.66 19.37
N ASP A 110 -1.15 17.39 19.01
CA ASP A 110 -0.42 17.01 17.80
C ASP A 110 -1.15 17.50 16.53
N MET A 111 -2.48 17.35 16.50
CA MET A 111 -3.29 17.87 15.40
C MET A 111 -3.18 19.40 15.28
N LYS A 112 -3.14 20.14 16.40
CA LYS A 112 -2.92 21.60 16.39
C LYS A 112 -1.60 21.96 15.73
N THR A 113 -0.52 21.25 16.09
CA THR A 113 0.82 21.48 15.51
C THR A 113 0.81 21.24 14.00
N ILE A 114 0.26 20.12 13.55
CA ILE A 114 0.21 19.76 12.12
C ILE A 114 -0.66 20.77 11.35
N MET A 115 -1.81 21.16 11.88
CA MET A 115 -2.69 22.14 11.23
C MET A 115 -2.06 23.54 11.17
N GLN A 116 -1.30 23.92 12.21
CA GLN A 116 -0.56 25.17 12.22
C GLN A 116 0.53 25.21 11.13
N GLU A 117 1.25 24.11 10.91
CA GLU A 117 2.20 23.98 9.78
C GLU A 117 1.50 24.09 8.44
N LYS A 118 0.27 23.57 8.35
CA LYS A 118 -0.59 23.65 7.16
C LYS A 118 -1.35 24.98 7.05
N GLY A 119 -1.17 25.93 7.96
CA GLY A 119 -1.73 27.28 7.93
C GLY A 119 -3.23 27.38 8.29
N GLU A 120 -3.81 26.35 8.90
CA GLU A 120 -5.21 26.36 9.38
C GLU A 120 -5.26 26.23 10.91
N PRO A 121 -6.05 27.04 11.63
CA PRO A 121 -6.17 26.90 13.08
C PRO A 121 -7.08 25.73 13.45
N PHE A 122 -6.58 24.81 14.27
CA PHE A 122 -7.40 23.75 14.90
C PHE A 122 -7.85 24.21 16.28
N SER A 123 -9.09 24.70 16.41
CA SER A 123 -9.60 25.31 17.64
C SER A 123 -10.54 24.40 18.44
N TYR A 124 -10.57 23.10 18.16
CA TYR A 124 -11.50 22.18 18.81
C TYR A 124 -11.03 21.73 20.21
N ASP A 125 -12.00 21.67 21.14
CA ASP A 125 -11.80 21.22 22.52
C ASP A 125 -12.08 19.72 22.71
N ASN A 126 -11.61 19.17 23.83
CA ASN A 126 -11.83 17.75 24.19
C ASN A 126 -13.31 17.31 24.11
N PRO A 127 -14.30 18.07 24.60
CA PRO A 127 -15.69 17.65 24.56
C PRO A 127 -16.21 17.49 23.13
N LYS A 128 -15.73 18.33 22.19
CA LYS A 128 -16.17 18.27 20.79
C LYS A 128 -15.63 17.03 20.08
N VAL A 129 -14.39 16.65 20.37
CA VAL A 129 -13.81 15.39 19.87
C VAL A 129 -14.56 14.18 20.45
N ALA A 130 -14.94 14.23 21.73
CA ALA A 130 -15.72 13.16 22.35
C ALA A 130 -17.16 13.06 21.78
N GLU A 131 -17.82 14.18 21.48
CA GLU A 131 -19.11 14.21 20.80
C GLU A 131 -19.01 13.61 19.39
N MET A 132 -18.00 14.02 18.63
CA MET A 132 -17.77 13.48 17.29
C MET A 132 -17.39 12.01 17.30
N GLU A 133 -16.74 11.51 18.35
CA GLU A 133 -16.47 10.09 18.49
C GLU A 133 -17.77 9.28 18.53
N PHE A 134 -18.75 9.74 19.33
CA PHE A 134 -20.05 9.09 19.41
C PHE A 134 -20.75 9.08 18.05
N TYR A 135 -20.74 10.22 17.35
CA TYR A 135 -21.29 10.32 16.00
C TYR A 135 -20.58 9.39 15.00
N LEU A 136 -19.25 9.30 15.06
CA LEU A 136 -18.46 8.41 14.21
C LEU A 136 -18.80 6.93 14.46
N LEU A 137 -19.00 6.53 15.71
CA LEU A 137 -19.38 5.16 16.08
C LEU A 137 -20.75 4.77 15.50
N GLU A 138 -21.72 5.67 15.59
CA GLU A 138 -23.06 5.50 15.02
C GLU A 138 -22.99 5.36 13.50
N GLU A 139 -22.28 6.26 12.81
CA GLU A 139 -22.14 6.24 11.35
C GLU A 139 -21.42 4.98 10.84
N LEU A 140 -20.45 4.45 11.59
CA LEU A 140 -19.77 3.20 11.28
C LEU A 140 -20.61 1.95 11.64
N ASN A 141 -21.85 2.12 12.12
CA ASN A 141 -22.71 1.03 12.60
C ASN A 141 -21.97 0.11 13.60
N PHE A 142 -21.09 0.67 14.44
CA PHE A 142 -20.23 -0.06 15.37
C PHE A 142 -19.30 -1.12 14.74
N ASN A 143 -19.06 -1.07 13.42
CA ASN A 143 -18.14 -1.99 12.73
C ASN A 143 -16.70 -1.47 12.80
N MET A 144 -16.06 -1.70 13.94
CA MET A 144 -14.73 -1.17 14.25
C MET A 144 -13.57 -2.05 13.78
N ILE A 145 -13.80 -3.35 13.54
CA ILE A 145 -12.71 -4.23 13.10
C ILE A 145 -12.44 -4.02 11.59
N VAL A 146 -11.22 -3.60 11.26
CA VAL A 146 -10.75 -3.40 9.89
C VAL A 146 -9.68 -4.43 9.55
N TYR A 147 -9.82 -5.07 8.38
CA TYR A 147 -8.82 -6.01 7.89
C TYR A 147 -7.90 -5.31 6.88
N HIS A 148 -6.60 -5.37 7.16
CA HIS A 148 -5.57 -4.72 6.35
C HIS A 148 -4.79 -5.73 5.47
N PRO A 149 -4.29 -5.30 4.30
CA PRO A 149 -3.56 -6.14 3.36
C PRO A 149 -2.18 -6.59 3.87
N TYR A 150 -1.61 -5.93 4.89
CA TYR A 150 -0.27 -6.21 5.42
C TYR A 150 -0.03 -7.68 5.79
N ARG A 151 -1.02 -8.31 6.46
CA ARG A 151 -0.92 -9.73 6.84
C ARG A 151 -0.94 -10.64 5.61
N SER A 152 -1.79 -10.33 4.63
CA SER A 152 -1.91 -11.09 3.40
C SER A 152 -0.63 -10.97 2.55
N LEU A 153 -0.01 -9.80 2.53
CA LEU A 153 1.26 -9.58 1.84
C LEU A 153 2.36 -10.49 2.38
N MET A 154 2.49 -10.59 3.72
CA MET A 154 3.51 -11.46 4.34
C MET A 154 3.30 -12.93 3.99
N THR A 155 2.06 -13.41 4.00
CA THR A 155 1.74 -14.80 3.59
C THR A 155 2.06 -15.03 2.11
N LEU A 156 1.60 -14.14 1.23
CA LEU A 156 1.85 -14.25 -0.22
C LEU A 156 3.35 -14.20 -0.56
N ALA A 157 4.10 -13.34 0.11
CA ALA A 157 5.55 -13.23 -0.09
C ALA A 157 6.31 -14.47 0.39
N GLN A 158 5.87 -15.08 1.50
CA GLN A 158 6.45 -16.32 2.01
C GLN A 158 6.17 -17.49 1.05
N ASP A 159 4.96 -17.58 0.51
CA ASP A 159 4.58 -18.60 -0.46
C ASP A 159 5.35 -18.47 -1.78
N LEU A 160 5.63 -17.25 -2.23
CA LEU A 160 6.41 -16.98 -3.44
C LEU A 160 7.93 -17.15 -3.24
N GLY A 161 8.40 -17.16 -1.99
CA GLY A 161 9.84 -17.18 -1.67
C GLY A 161 10.54 -15.86 -2.07
N THR A 162 9.86 -14.73 -1.91
CA THR A 162 10.35 -13.41 -2.32
C THR A 162 11.40 -12.85 -1.36
N LYS A 163 12.35 -12.05 -1.88
CA LYS A 163 13.37 -11.37 -1.06
C LYS A 163 12.71 -10.36 -0.12
N ASN A 164 13.24 -10.20 1.09
CA ASN A 164 12.72 -9.24 2.09
C ASN A 164 12.64 -7.80 1.57
N GLU A 165 13.58 -7.39 0.70
CA GLU A 165 13.56 -6.06 0.08
C GLU A 165 12.31 -5.81 -0.76
N ASP A 166 11.85 -6.82 -1.51
CA ASP A 166 10.67 -6.71 -2.37
C ASP A 166 9.38 -6.64 -1.56
N VAL A 167 9.33 -7.38 -0.45
CA VAL A 167 8.23 -7.29 0.51
C VAL A 167 8.15 -5.87 1.11
N HIS A 168 9.30 -5.27 1.40
CA HIS A 168 9.39 -3.92 1.94
C HIS A 168 8.87 -2.86 0.96
N TRP A 169 9.22 -2.97 -0.31
CA TRP A 169 8.67 -2.08 -1.34
C TRP A 169 7.18 -2.29 -1.57
N ALA A 170 6.71 -3.55 -1.62
CA ALA A 170 5.28 -3.85 -1.71
C ALA A 170 4.51 -3.30 -0.49
N TRP A 171 5.12 -3.29 0.70
CA TRP A 171 4.55 -2.68 1.89
C TRP A 171 4.36 -1.15 1.73
N TYR A 172 5.31 -0.46 1.11
CA TYR A 172 5.15 0.97 0.81
C TYR A 172 4.04 1.24 -0.20
N VAL A 173 3.96 0.43 -1.25
CA VAL A 173 2.85 0.51 -2.23
C VAL A 173 1.49 0.31 -1.54
N ILE A 174 1.40 -0.61 -0.58
CA ILE A 174 0.20 -0.77 0.25
C ILE A 174 -0.11 0.50 1.05
N ASN A 175 0.88 1.15 1.65
CA ASN A 175 0.65 2.40 2.39
C ASN A 175 0.10 3.49 1.47
N ASP A 176 0.62 3.59 0.25
CA ASP A 176 0.15 4.55 -0.75
C ASP A 176 -1.26 4.21 -1.23
N SER A 177 -1.65 2.94 -1.27
CA SER A 177 -3.02 2.51 -1.63
C SER A 177 -4.11 3.06 -0.71
N TYR A 178 -3.78 3.50 0.52
CA TYR A 178 -4.74 4.15 1.41
C TYR A 178 -5.06 5.60 1.01
N ARG A 179 -4.29 6.19 0.10
CA ARG A 179 -4.60 7.51 -0.46
C ARG A 179 -5.78 7.45 -1.42
N THR A 180 -5.96 6.30 -2.10
CA THR A 180 -7.09 6.03 -3.01
C THR A 180 -8.25 5.33 -2.29
N ASP A 181 -9.31 4.97 -3.02
CA ASP A 181 -10.51 4.34 -2.46
C ASP A 181 -10.48 2.82 -2.49
N MET A 182 -9.32 2.24 -2.79
CA MET A 182 -9.13 0.79 -2.89
C MET A 182 -9.57 0.04 -1.64
N CYS A 183 -9.33 0.62 -0.45
CA CYS A 183 -9.73 0.03 0.83
C CYS A 183 -11.26 -0.15 1.00
N LEU A 184 -12.08 0.55 0.20
CA LEU A 184 -13.54 0.43 0.19
C LEU A 184 -14.05 -0.46 -0.96
N LEU A 185 -13.28 -0.59 -2.04
CA LEU A 185 -13.70 -1.29 -3.26
C LEU A 185 -13.26 -2.75 -3.27
N TYR A 186 -12.06 -3.04 -2.77
CA TYR A 186 -11.42 -4.34 -2.93
C TYR A 186 -11.12 -5.02 -1.59
N PRO A 187 -11.20 -6.36 -1.54
CA PRO A 187 -10.74 -7.11 -0.38
C PRO A 187 -9.22 -6.95 -0.14
N PRO A 188 -8.75 -6.97 1.12
CA PRO A 188 -7.35 -6.73 1.46
C PRO A 188 -6.37 -7.75 0.84
N HIS A 189 -6.78 -9.00 0.62
CA HIS A 189 -5.90 -9.99 -0.01
C HIS A 189 -5.64 -9.68 -1.49
N VAL A 190 -6.61 -9.09 -2.20
CA VAL A 190 -6.47 -8.69 -3.61
C VAL A 190 -5.54 -7.47 -3.72
N ILE A 191 -5.69 -6.49 -2.81
CA ILE A 191 -4.80 -5.32 -2.73
C ILE A 191 -3.36 -5.77 -2.46
N ALA A 192 -3.15 -6.72 -1.54
CA ALA A 192 -1.82 -7.26 -1.26
C ALA A 192 -1.20 -7.95 -2.48
N ALA A 193 -1.97 -8.76 -3.21
CA ALA A 193 -1.52 -9.43 -4.42
C ALA A 193 -1.16 -8.41 -5.52
N ALA A 194 -1.97 -7.35 -5.69
CA ALA A 194 -1.71 -6.29 -6.64
C ALA A 194 -0.45 -5.48 -6.31
N ALA A 195 -0.21 -5.16 -5.04
CA ALA A 195 1.01 -4.48 -4.60
C ALA A 195 2.26 -5.33 -4.87
N LEU A 196 2.19 -6.64 -4.59
CA LEU A 196 3.28 -7.57 -4.87
C LEU A 196 3.52 -7.70 -6.38
N TYR A 197 2.45 -7.80 -7.18
CA TYR A 197 2.54 -7.83 -8.64
C TYR A 197 3.21 -6.58 -9.20
N LEU A 198 2.80 -5.39 -8.74
CA LEU A 198 3.37 -4.12 -9.17
C LEU A 198 4.87 -4.04 -8.85
N GLN A 199 5.27 -4.45 -7.64
CA GLN A 199 6.69 -4.47 -7.27
C GLN A 199 7.53 -5.39 -8.17
N ILE A 200 7.03 -6.59 -8.44
CA ILE A 200 7.68 -7.55 -9.33
C ILE A 200 7.79 -6.98 -10.75
N ALA A 201 6.72 -6.36 -11.25
CA ALA A 201 6.68 -5.75 -12.57
C ALA A 201 7.69 -4.58 -12.69
N LEU A 202 7.83 -3.75 -11.65
CA LEU A 202 8.73 -2.59 -11.63
C LEU A 202 10.22 -2.97 -11.61
N LYS A 203 10.59 -4.06 -10.93
CA LYS A 203 11.97 -4.59 -11.00
C LYS A 203 12.33 -5.15 -12.39
N GLY A 204 11.35 -5.27 -13.28
CA GLY A 204 11.44 -6.02 -14.51
C GLY A 204 11.49 -7.51 -14.20
N GLY A 205 10.78 -8.33 -14.98
CA GLY A 205 10.86 -9.80 -14.87
C GLY A 205 12.27 -10.40 -15.01
N ALA A 206 13.32 -9.58 -15.14
CA ALA A 206 14.72 -9.96 -15.30
C ALA A 206 15.34 -10.69 -14.10
N GLN A 207 14.78 -10.64 -12.90
CA GLN A 207 15.28 -11.44 -11.75
C GLN A 207 14.46 -12.69 -11.43
N TYR A 208 13.36 -12.90 -12.15
CA TYR A 208 12.48 -14.06 -11.98
C TYR A 208 12.05 -14.58 -13.35
N GLY A 209 12.97 -15.27 -14.03
CA GLY A 209 12.67 -16.10 -15.20
C GLY A 209 13.23 -15.59 -16.53
N ASP A 210 14.54 -15.76 -16.72
CA ASP A 210 15.06 -16.16 -18.03
C ASP A 210 15.02 -17.70 -18.08
N TYR A 211 13.92 -18.26 -18.58
CA TYR A 211 13.83 -19.66 -18.98
C TYR A 211 13.06 -19.76 -20.30
N SER A 212 13.83 -19.72 -21.37
CA SER A 212 13.65 -20.42 -22.64
C SER A 212 12.26 -20.38 -23.31
N LEU A 213 12.16 -19.58 -24.37
CA LEU A 213 11.36 -19.94 -25.52
C LEU A 213 12.15 -19.72 -26.82
N THR A 214 13.22 -20.50 -27.06
CA THR A 214 13.76 -20.67 -28.42
C THR A 214 14.53 -21.99 -28.59
N SER A 215 13.95 -22.86 -29.41
CA SER A 215 14.56 -23.87 -30.28
C SER A 215 15.24 -25.13 -29.70
N MET A 216 14.51 -26.24 -29.88
CA MET A 216 15.06 -27.56 -30.18
C MET A 216 16.07 -27.53 -31.35
N ASN A 217 16.95 -28.55 -31.35
CA ASN A 217 17.97 -28.95 -32.32
C ASN A 217 19.27 -28.11 -32.25
N THR A 218 20.44 -28.69 -31.97
CA THR A 218 21.00 -29.83 -32.69
C THR A 218 22.10 -30.50 -31.86
N ALA A 219 21.98 -31.81 -31.66
CA ALA A 219 23.09 -32.65 -31.25
C ALA A 219 24.20 -32.58 -32.31
N ASN A 220 25.46 -32.40 -31.92
CA ASN A 220 26.55 -33.28 -32.36
C ASN A 220 27.88 -32.90 -31.71
N ASN A 221 28.45 -33.93 -31.09
CA ASN A 221 29.81 -33.97 -30.61
C ASN A 221 30.71 -34.37 -31.79
N SER A 222 31.69 -33.54 -32.15
CA SER A 222 32.88 -34.02 -32.87
C SER A 222 33.95 -32.92 -32.90
N SER A 223 35.06 -33.24 -32.23
CA SER A 223 36.43 -32.82 -32.51
C SER A 223 36.71 -32.53 -34.00
N VAL A 224 37.51 -31.49 -34.28
CA VAL A 224 38.74 -31.57 -35.09
C VAL A 224 39.40 -30.17 -35.22
N ALA A 225 40.72 -30.19 -35.21
CA ALA A 225 41.70 -29.11 -35.15
C ALA A 225 41.73 -28.12 -36.34
N GLY A 226 42.37 -26.96 -36.15
CA GLY A 226 43.03 -26.25 -37.26
C GLY A 226 43.36 -24.75 -37.12
N VAL A 227 44.60 -24.45 -36.69
CA VAL A 227 45.56 -23.51 -37.35
C VAL A 227 45.34 -21.96 -37.34
N THR A 228 46.15 -21.29 -36.50
CA THR A 228 47.02 -20.06 -36.67
C THR A 228 46.48 -18.75 -37.32
N THR A 229 46.72 -17.52 -36.82
CA THR A 229 48.03 -16.84 -36.70
C THR A 229 47.95 -15.45 -36.02
N ARG A 230 49.04 -15.11 -35.28
CA ARG A 230 49.76 -13.80 -35.10
C ARG A 230 49.09 -12.53 -34.55
N GLY A 231 49.69 -12.00 -33.46
CA GLY A 231 49.83 -10.54 -33.25
C GLY A 231 50.21 -10.03 -31.84
N ALA A 232 51.51 -9.80 -31.60
CA ALA A 232 52.13 -8.74 -30.75
C ALA A 232 52.07 -8.71 -29.19
N LYS A 233 53.21 -9.10 -28.58
CA LYS A 233 54.08 -8.39 -27.60
C LYS A 233 53.48 -7.45 -26.52
N ARG A 234 53.68 -7.77 -25.22
CA ARG A 234 54.71 -7.19 -24.29
C ARG A 234 54.41 -7.52 -22.80
N GLY A 235 55.37 -8.16 -22.12
CA GLY A 235 55.93 -7.66 -20.85
C GLY A 235 55.31 -8.03 -19.49
N ALA A 236 56.04 -8.89 -18.76
CA ALA A 236 56.37 -8.82 -17.33
C ALA A 236 55.51 -9.56 -16.26
N ALA A 237 56.18 -10.56 -15.69
CA ALA A 237 56.35 -10.87 -14.27
C ALA A 237 55.35 -11.76 -13.49
N ALA A 238 55.97 -12.78 -12.86
CA ALA A 238 55.74 -13.31 -11.51
C ALA A 238 54.88 -14.57 -11.32
N ALA A 239 55.62 -15.63 -10.97
CA ALA A 239 55.50 -16.45 -9.77
C ALA A 239 54.48 -17.61 -9.72
N ALA A 240 55.03 -18.73 -9.25
CA ALA A 240 54.47 -20.05 -9.11
C ALA A 240 53.47 -20.18 -7.95
N SER A 241 52.54 -21.14 -8.13
CA SER A 241 52.11 -22.16 -7.16
C SER A 241 51.84 -21.74 -5.72
N ASN A 242 50.57 -21.78 -5.30
CA ASN A 242 50.20 -22.72 -4.24
C ASN A 242 48.70 -23.03 -4.21
N ASN A 243 48.40 -24.31 -4.34
CA ASN A 243 47.14 -24.92 -3.94
C ASN A 243 47.00 -24.77 -2.42
N ASN A 244 45.84 -24.32 -1.94
CA ASN A 244 45.33 -24.74 -0.65
C ASN A 244 43.80 -24.73 -0.67
N ASN A 245 43.26 -25.93 -0.92
CA ASN A 245 41.91 -26.32 -0.60
C ASN A 245 41.72 -26.20 0.91
N ASN A 246 40.76 -25.39 1.35
CA ASN A 246 40.11 -25.57 2.65
C ASN A 246 38.60 -25.51 2.45
N ASN A 247 38.03 -26.69 2.18
CA ASN A 247 36.60 -26.95 2.27
C ASN A 247 36.20 -26.95 3.74
N ASN A 248 35.45 -25.94 4.17
CA ASN A 248 34.61 -26.01 5.37
C ASN A 248 33.19 -25.57 4.99
N ASN A 249 32.46 -26.47 4.33
CA ASN A 249 31.01 -26.35 4.16
C ASN A 249 30.34 -26.77 5.48
N ILE A 250 30.02 -25.79 6.33
CA ILE A 250 29.02 -25.96 7.38
C ILE A 250 27.66 -25.73 6.71
N ASN A 251 27.02 -26.83 6.28
CA ASN A 251 25.64 -26.84 5.83
C ASN A 251 24.73 -26.54 7.02
N THR A 252 24.36 -25.27 7.19
CA THR A 252 23.13 -24.91 7.92
C THR A 252 21.97 -25.11 6.94
N SER A 253 21.21 -26.17 7.15
CA SER A 253 19.98 -26.47 6.42
C SER A 253 18.92 -25.41 6.74
N VAL A 254 18.96 -24.30 6.02
CA VAL A 254 17.83 -23.38 5.93
C VAL A 254 16.84 -24.06 4.97
N ASN A 255 15.64 -24.36 5.48
CA ASN A 255 14.51 -24.83 4.68
C ASN A 255 14.20 -23.78 3.59
N GLU A 256 14.81 -23.92 2.41
CA GLU A 256 14.43 -23.13 1.23
C GLU A 256 13.05 -23.59 0.79
N THR A 257 12.03 -22.77 1.04
CA THR A 257 10.74 -22.86 0.38
C THR A 257 10.95 -22.88 -1.15
N PRO A 258 10.23 -23.72 -1.91
CA PRO A 258 10.48 -23.90 -3.32
C PRO A 258 10.27 -22.57 -4.05
N LYS A 259 11.37 -21.93 -4.49
CA LYS A 259 11.35 -20.71 -5.29
C LYS A 259 10.47 -20.97 -6.51
N VAL A 260 9.32 -20.30 -6.60
CA VAL A 260 8.41 -20.53 -7.71
C VAL A 260 9.12 -20.05 -8.98
N LYS A 261 9.43 -21.00 -9.87
CA LYS A 261 10.24 -20.76 -11.07
C LYS A 261 9.55 -19.88 -12.11
N ASP A 262 8.23 -19.74 -12.02
CA ASP A 262 7.43 -18.92 -12.93
C ASP A 262 6.35 -18.16 -12.14
N ILE A 263 6.59 -16.86 -11.93
CA ILE A 263 5.66 -15.97 -11.22
C ILE A 263 4.31 -15.90 -11.93
N ARG A 264 4.29 -15.99 -13.27
CA ARG A 264 3.04 -15.93 -14.04
C ARG A 264 2.18 -17.14 -13.74
N LEU A 265 2.80 -18.32 -13.68
CA LEU A 265 2.13 -19.55 -13.29
C LEU A 265 1.66 -19.48 -11.83
N TRP A 266 2.44 -18.88 -10.94
CA TRP A 266 2.03 -18.68 -9.55
C TRP A 266 0.79 -17.80 -9.43
N PHE A 267 0.77 -16.62 -10.07
CA PHE A 267 -0.40 -15.74 -10.08
C PHE A 267 -1.60 -16.41 -10.75
N ALA A 268 -1.39 -17.25 -11.78
CA ALA A 268 -2.47 -18.03 -12.42
C ALA A 268 -3.03 -19.13 -11.51
N GLN A 269 -2.23 -19.65 -10.56
CA GLN A 269 -2.68 -20.61 -9.55
C GLN A 269 -3.42 -19.95 -8.39
N LEU A 270 -3.26 -18.64 -8.20
CA LEU A 270 -4.04 -17.92 -7.20
C LEU A 270 -5.52 -17.91 -7.61
N ASN A 271 -6.40 -18.30 -6.69
CA ASN A 271 -7.84 -18.15 -6.85
C ASN A 271 -8.27 -16.69 -6.63
N VAL A 272 -7.66 -15.77 -7.36
CA VAL A 272 -7.89 -14.32 -7.29
C VAL A 272 -8.23 -13.85 -8.70
N ASP A 273 -9.21 -12.96 -8.77
CA ASP A 273 -9.61 -12.34 -10.02
C ASP A 273 -8.52 -11.39 -10.53
N LEU A 274 -7.92 -11.75 -11.68
CA LEU A 274 -6.83 -10.99 -12.30
C LEU A 274 -7.31 -9.64 -12.82
N GLU A 275 -8.58 -9.50 -13.18
CA GLU A 275 -9.15 -8.23 -13.66
C GLU A 275 -9.13 -7.19 -12.52
N GLN A 276 -9.52 -7.60 -11.32
CA GLN A 276 -9.44 -6.75 -10.12
C GLN A 276 -7.99 -6.35 -9.79
N ILE A 277 -7.02 -7.26 -9.99
CA ILE A 277 -5.60 -6.92 -9.78
C ILE A 277 -5.16 -5.84 -10.78
N ILE A 278 -5.52 -5.96 -12.05
CA ILE A 278 -5.17 -4.97 -13.08
C ILE A 278 -5.79 -3.62 -12.76
N ASP A 279 -7.06 -3.59 -12.35
CA ASP A 279 -7.75 -2.35 -11.95
C ASP A 279 -7.06 -1.66 -10.77
N ILE A 280 -6.68 -2.42 -9.74
CA ILE A 280 -5.95 -1.88 -8.58
C ILE A 280 -4.60 -1.31 -9.04
N VAL A 281 -3.84 -2.05 -9.86
CA VAL A 281 -2.53 -1.59 -10.35
C VAL A 281 -2.66 -0.31 -11.17
N GLN A 282 -3.66 -0.22 -12.05
CA GLN A 282 -3.91 0.99 -12.84
C GLN A 282 -4.24 2.19 -11.94
N GLU A 283 -5.04 1.98 -10.90
CA GLU A 283 -5.42 3.02 -9.97
C GLU A 283 -4.21 3.47 -9.11
N ILE A 284 -3.28 2.57 -8.74
CA ILE A 284 -2.01 2.92 -8.08
C ILE A 284 -1.10 3.74 -9.03
N ILE A 285 -0.98 3.34 -10.30
CA ILE A 285 -0.19 4.10 -11.28
C ILE A 285 -0.80 5.50 -11.49
N SER A 286 -2.12 5.59 -11.51
CA SER A 286 -2.84 6.85 -11.65
C SER A 286 -2.64 7.76 -10.45
N LEU A 287 -2.63 7.19 -9.23
CA LEU A 287 -2.24 7.89 -8.01
C LEU A 287 -0.83 8.48 -8.14
N TYR A 288 0.16 7.71 -8.56
CA TYR A 288 1.55 8.20 -8.67
C TYR A 288 1.71 9.33 -9.69
N LYS A 289 0.93 9.31 -10.78
CA LYS A 289 0.90 10.43 -11.73
C LYS A 289 0.35 11.70 -11.09
N LEU A 290 -0.78 11.59 -10.38
CA LEU A 290 -1.39 12.72 -9.69
C LEU A 290 -0.49 13.26 -8.56
N TRP A 291 0.19 12.35 -7.84
CA TRP A 291 1.07 12.70 -6.74
C TRP A 291 2.33 13.44 -7.22
N SER A 292 2.88 13.08 -8.38
CA SER A 292 4.03 13.79 -8.98
C SER A 292 3.75 15.28 -9.26
N GLU A 293 2.49 15.70 -9.30
CA GLU A 293 2.10 17.09 -9.56
C GLU A 293 1.85 17.90 -8.27
N GLU A 294 1.92 17.26 -7.09
CA GLU A 294 1.44 17.80 -5.81
C GLU A 294 2.34 18.91 -5.23
N ASP A 295 3.66 18.91 -5.51
CA ASP A 295 4.61 19.92 -4.98
C ASP A 295 4.28 21.38 -5.39
N LYS A 296 3.39 21.58 -6.38
CA LYS A 296 2.93 22.91 -6.83
C LYS A 296 1.50 23.26 -6.36
N GLN A 297 0.85 22.43 -5.53
CA GLN A 297 -0.61 22.41 -5.38
C GLN A 297 -1.18 22.65 -3.97
N ASN A 298 -0.35 22.77 -2.93
CA ASN A 298 -0.86 23.03 -1.57
C ASN A 298 -1.75 24.30 -1.48
N GLU A 299 -1.51 25.29 -2.34
CA GLU A 299 -2.33 26.49 -2.46
C GLU A 299 -3.69 26.21 -3.11
N LYS A 300 -3.74 25.35 -4.14
CA LYS A 300 -4.97 24.94 -4.82
C LYS A 300 -5.87 24.07 -3.93
N ILE A 301 -5.28 23.26 -3.04
CA ILE A 301 -6.07 22.41 -2.14
C ILE A 301 -6.89 23.27 -1.17
N ARG A 302 -6.34 24.38 -0.67
CA ARG A 302 -7.10 25.32 0.18
C ARG A 302 -8.28 25.93 -0.57
N ASP A 303 -8.11 26.28 -1.84
CA ASP A 303 -9.22 26.79 -2.67
C ASP A 303 -10.31 25.73 -2.88
N ILE A 304 -9.92 24.48 -3.10
CA ILE A 304 -10.85 23.35 -3.23
C ILE A 304 -11.60 23.12 -1.91
N LEU A 305 -10.90 23.08 -0.77
CA LEU A 305 -11.51 22.95 0.55
C LEU A 305 -12.47 24.10 0.83
N ASN A 306 -12.10 25.33 0.47
CA ASN A 306 -12.98 26.50 0.60
C ASN A 306 -14.26 26.38 -0.24
N LYS A 307 -14.19 25.84 -1.47
CA LYS A 307 -15.39 25.60 -2.30
C LYS A 307 -16.30 24.51 -1.74
N LEU A 308 -15.70 23.55 -1.04
CA LEU A 308 -16.39 22.38 -0.53
C LEU A 308 -17.02 22.62 0.86
N LEU A 309 -16.40 23.48 1.68
CA LEU A 309 -16.83 23.82 3.04
C LEU A 309 -17.73 25.07 3.12
N LYS A 310 -17.80 25.91 2.07
CA LYS A 310 -18.67 27.11 2.00
C LYS A 310 -19.91 26.89 1.15
#